data_AF-A0AAD9HRY2-F1
#
_entry.id   AF-A0AAD9HRY2-F1
#
_cell.length_a   1.000
_cell.length_b   1.000
_cell.length_c   1.000
_cell.angle_alpha   90.00
_cell.angle_beta   90.00
_cell.angle_gamma   90.00
#
_symmetry.space_group_name_H-M   'P 1'
#
loop_
_entity.id
_entity.type
_entity.pdbx_description
1 polymer ?
#
loop_
_entity_poly.entity_id
_entity_poly.type
_entity_poly.pdbx_seq_one_letter_code
_entity_poly.pdbx_strand_id
1 'polypeptide(L)'
;MKTSIINALIVTLAATVKVAEACALYGNCRCTMADGTTNNTITEQACAKYHTEIGLDGTDSTAYTPHVDSDGVTWCTLGRINENQNIVHVDNCSMREYCTAVGATGADSWCKDKTFP
;
A
#
# COMPACT_ATOMS: atom_id res chain seq x y z
N MET A 1 57.03 -11.86 11.69
CA MET A 1 56.37 -12.45 10.50
C MET A 1 55.03 -13.02 10.92
N LYS A 2 54.01 -12.89 10.05
CA LYS A 2 52.68 -13.54 10.07
C LYS A 2 51.65 -12.87 11.00
N THR A 3 50.44 -12.45 10.63
CA THR A 3 49.73 -12.27 9.35
C THR A 3 48.51 -11.39 9.67
N SER A 4 48.14 -10.42 8.82
CA SER A 4 46.84 -9.74 8.84
C SER A 4 45.70 -10.73 8.62
N ILE A 5 44.54 -10.58 9.29
CA ILE A 5 43.22 -10.86 8.68
C ILE A 5 42.18 -9.87 9.25
N ILE A 6 41.60 -9.11 8.31
CA ILE A 6 40.47 -8.20 8.47
C ILE A 6 39.22 -9.06 8.69
N ASN A 7 38.60 -9.01 9.87
CA ASN A 7 37.26 -9.55 10.05
C ASN A 7 36.24 -8.49 9.64
N ALA A 8 35.94 -8.46 8.34
CA ALA A 8 34.74 -7.83 7.81
C ALA A 8 33.54 -8.61 8.35
N LEU A 9 32.90 -8.07 9.39
CA LEU A 9 31.63 -8.58 9.88
C LEU A 9 30.56 -8.15 8.88
N ILE A 10 30.30 -9.01 7.89
CA ILE A 10 29.13 -8.93 7.03
C ILE A 10 27.92 -9.08 7.95
N VAL A 11 27.27 -7.95 8.28
CA VAL A 11 25.93 -7.97 8.84
C VAL A 11 25.02 -8.41 7.71
N THR A 12 24.82 -9.72 7.60
CA THR A 12 23.78 -10.32 6.79
C THR A 12 22.46 -9.81 7.35
N LEU A 13 21.95 -8.72 6.77
CA LEU A 13 20.63 -8.22 7.10
C LEU A 13 19.66 -9.32 6.67
N ALA A 14 19.26 -10.14 7.62
CA ALA A 14 18.13 -11.04 7.50
C ALA A 14 16.87 -10.17 7.41
N ALA A 15 16.67 -9.52 6.28
CA ALA A 15 15.36 -9.13 5.81
C ALA A 15 14.64 -10.45 5.53
N THR A 16 14.15 -11.08 6.59
CA THR A 16 13.13 -12.11 6.51
C THR A 16 11.93 -11.40 5.93
N VAL A 17 11.86 -11.45 4.61
CA VAL A 17 10.82 -10.82 3.84
C VAL A 17 9.51 -11.47 4.29
N LYS A 18 8.72 -10.76 5.09
CA LYS A 18 7.33 -11.13 5.39
C LYS A 18 6.45 -10.87 4.14
N VAL A 19 6.87 -11.36 2.98
CA VAL A 19 6.22 -11.11 1.67
C VAL A 19 4.87 -11.80 1.54
N ALA A 20 4.56 -12.77 2.39
CA ALA A 20 3.34 -13.57 2.21
C ALA A 20 2.05 -12.80 2.54
N GLU A 21 2.07 -11.81 3.44
CA GLU A 21 0.87 -11.01 3.76
C GLU A 21 0.82 -9.67 3.02
N ALA A 22 1.87 -9.37 2.26
CA ALA A 22 2.02 -8.13 1.53
C ALA A 22 1.04 -8.00 0.36
N CYS A 23 0.62 -9.08 -0.29
CA CYS A 23 -0.25 -9.04 -1.49
C CYS A 23 -1.66 -9.62 -1.22
N ALA A 24 -2.11 -9.58 0.03
CA ALA A 24 -3.48 -9.93 0.34
C ALA A 24 -4.45 -8.83 -0.14
N LEU A 25 -5.70 -9.24 -0.38
CA LEU A 25 -6.78 -8.34 -0.77
C LEU A 25 -7.53 -7.84 0.46
N TYR A 26 -7.82 -6.55 0.48
CA TYR A 26 -8.43 -5.84 1.59
C TYR A 26 -9.59 -4.95 1.13
N GLY A 27 -10.47 -4.63 2.08
CA GLY A 27 -11.51 -3.64 1.87
C GLY A 27 -10.99 -2.22 1.93
N ASN A 28 -9.98 -1.96 2.78
CA ASN A 28 -9.46 -0.63 2.99
C ASN A 28 -7.95 -0.66 3.21
N CYS A 29 -7.22 0.24 2.56
CA CYS A 29 -5.79 0.45 2.79
C CYS A 29 -5.45 1.93 2.87
N ARG A 30 -4.37 2.26 3.58
CA ARG A 30 -3.82 3.63 3.65
C ARG A 30 -2.31 3.62 3.69
N CYS A 31 -1.70 4.71 3.26
CA CYS A 31 -0.25 4.87 3.28
C CYS A 31 0.25 5.20 4.68
N THR A 32 1.42 4.65 5.04
CA THR A 32 2.11 4.94 6.30
C THR A 32 3.45 5.63 6.05
N MET A 33 3.88 6.42 7.02
CA MET A 33 5.22 7.01 7.06
C MET A 33 6.18 6.10 7.84
N ALA A 34 7.48 6.38 7.78
CA ALA A 34 8.50 5.58 8.45
C ALA A 34 8.30 5.46 9.98
N ASP A 35 7.66 6.44 10.60
CA ASP A 35 7.29 6.44 12.03
C ASP A 35 5.96 5.72 12.33
N GLY A 36 5.33 5.13 11.31
CA GLY A 36 4.04 4.44 11.39
C GLY A 36 2.83 5.37 11.37
N THR A 37 3.03 6.70 11.31
CA THR A 37 1.91 7.64 11.22
C THR A 37 1.21 7.58 9.86
N THR A 38 -0.05 7.99 9.84
CA THR A 38 -0.82 8.09 8.60
C THR A 38 -0.53 9.43 7.91
N ASN A 39 -0.44 9.40 6.58
CA ASN A 39 -0.44 10.61 5.77
C ASN A 39 -1.64 10.58 4.80
N ASN A 40 -2.65 11.40 5.10
CA ASN A 40 -3.91 11.45 4.35
C ASN A 40 -3.70 11.94 2.92
N THR A 41 -2.87 12.96 2.71
CA THR A 41 -2.57 13.51 1.37
C THR A 41 -1.88 12.48 0.50
N ILE A 42 -0.89 11.77 1.04
CA ILE A 42 -0.21 10.69 0.31
C ILE A 42 -1.19 9.55 0.01
N THR A 43 -2.09 9.22 0.94
CA THR A 43 -3.10 8.19 0.69
C THR A 43 -4.07 8.58 -0.43
N GLU A 44 -4.54 9.82 -0.44
CA GLU A 44 -5.40 10.35 -1.51
C GLU A 44 -4.69 10.31 -2.88
N GLN A 45 -3.42 10.72 -2.93
CA GLN A 45 -2.61 10.67 -4.14
C GLN A 45 -2.36 9.23 -4.62
N ALA A 46 -2.09 8.30 -3.70
CA ALA A 46 -1.91 6.89 -4.03
C ALA A 46 -3.19 6.28 -4.62
N CYS A 47 -4.35 6.61 -4.04
CA CYS A 47 -5.65 6.18 -4.55
C CYS A 47 -5.96 6.70 -5.95
N ALA A 48 -5.79 8.00 -6.16
CA ALA A 48 -5.95 8.60 -7.48
C ALA A 48 -5.00 7.96 -8.50
N LYS A 49 -3.73 7.76 -8.12
CA LYS A 49 -2.75 7.10 -8.99
C LYS A 49 -3.14 5.67 -9.33
N TYR A 50 -3.58 4.88 -8.34
CA TYR A 50 -4.07 3.52 -8.57
C TYR A 50 -5.23 3.55 -9.56
N HIS A 51 -6.26 4.37 -9.29
CA HIS A 51 -7.42 4.54 -10.14
C HIS A 51 -7.09 4.90 -11.60
N THR A 52 -6.21 5.88 -11.79
CA THR A 52 -5.74 6.33 -13.09
C THR A 52 -5.00 5.23 -13.85
N GLU A 53 -4.07 4.53 -13.21
CA GLU A 53 -3.21 3.57 -13.90
C GLU A 53 -3.93 2.32 -14.40
N ILE A 54 -5.06 1.98 -13.78
CA ILE A 54 -5.95 0.91 -14.28
C ILE A 54 -7.07 1.43 -15.20
N GLY A 55 -7.04 2.72 -15.55
CA GLY A 55 -7.87 3.30 -16.61
C GLY A 55 -9.31 3.62 -16.20
N LEU A 56 -9.54 3.98 -14.94
CA LEU A 56 -10.89 4.27 -14.43
C LEU A 56 -11.27 5.76 -14.47
N ASP A 57 -10.36 6.63 -14.87
CA ASP A 57 -10.61 8.07 -14.90
C ASP A 57 -11.78 8.44 -15.82
N GLY A 58 -12.68 9.28 -15.31
CA GLY A 58 -13.88 9.71 -16.03
C GLY A 58 -14.97 8.63 -16.15
N THR A 59 -14.84 7.50 -15.47
CA THR A 59 -15.87 6.47 -15.36
C THR A 59 -16.73 6.65 -14.10
N ASP A 60 -17.86 5.95 -14.02
CA ASP A 60 -18.70 5.86 -12.82
C ASP A 60 -18.14 4.87 -11.77
N SER A 61 -16.86 4.54 -11.85
CA SER A 61 -16.18 3.66 -10.90
C SER A 61 -16.21 4.24 -9.48
N THR A 62 -16.32 3.34 -8.51
CA THR A 62 -16.15 3.62 -7.08
C THR A 62 -14.93 2.90 -6.49
N ALA A 63 -14.25 2.08 -7.30
CA ALA A 63 -13.04 1.38 -6.88
C ALA A 63 -11.92 2.37 -6.57
N TYR A 64 -11.14 2.13 -5.51
CA TYR A 64 -9.96 2.93 -5.15
C TYR A 64 -10.24 4.42 -4.95
N THR A 65 -11.50 4.79 -4.73
CA THR A 65 -11.86 6.18 -4.42
C THR A 65 -11.45 6.48 -2.98
N PRO A 66 -10.83 7.65 -2.71
CA PRO A 66 -10.53 8.06 -1.35
C PRO A 66 -11.80 8.20 -0.50
N HIS A 67 -11.80 7.60 0.69
CA HIS A 67 -12.85 7.77 1.69
C HIS A 67 -12.23 8.27 3.00
N VAL A 68 -12.85 9.28 3.62
CA VAL A 68 -12.44 9.79 4.94
C VAL A 68 -13.41 9.28 5.99
N ASP A 69 -12.91 8.59 7.02
CA ASP A 69 -13.72 8.09 8.11
C ASP A 69 -14.04 9.15 9.18
N SER A 70 -14.77 8.77 10.23
CA SER A 70 -15.16 9.67 11.32
C SER A 70 -13.99 10.21 12.13
N ASP A 71 -12.83 9.54 12.10
CA ASP A 71 -11.61 9.95 12.80
C ASP A 71 -10.74 10.86 11.92
N GLY A 72 -11.21 11.20 10.72
CA GLY A 72 -10.49 12.04 9.77
C GLY A 72 -9.35 11.31 9.06
N VAL A 73 -9.36 9.97 9.02
CA VAL A 73 -8.36 9.17 8.31
C VAL A 73 -8.82 8.92 6.88
N THR A 74 -7.93 9.17 5.91
CA THR A 74 -8.16 8.83 4.50
C THR A 74 -7.81 7.37 4.23
N TRP A 75 -8.67 6.70 3.47
CA TRP A 75 -8.57 5.30 3.04
C TRP A 75 -8.73 5.19 1.54
N CYS A 76 -7.97 4.30 0.93
CA CYS A 76 -8.33 3.67 -0.35
C CYS A 76 -9.29 2.54 -0.10
N THR A 77 -10.45 2.57 -0.75
CA THR A 77 -11.49 1.57 -0.52
C THR A 77 -11.66 0.64 -1.70
N LEU A 78 -12.11 -0.58 -1.42
CA LEU A 78 -12.73 -1.44 -2.42
C LEU A 78 -13.90 -0.70 -3.08
N GLY A 79 -14.31 -1.17 -4.26
CA GLY A 79 -15.46 -0.59 -4.95
C GLY A 79 -15.74 -1.31 -6.24
N ARG A 80 -16.62 -0.75 -7.06
CA ARG A 80 -16.97 -1.32 -8.36
C ARG A 80 -16.26 -0.56 -9.47
N ILE A 81 -15.76 -1.28 -10.48
CA ILE A 81 -15.22 -0.66 -11.70
C ILE A 81 -16.34 0.00 -12.53
N ASN A 82 -17.53 -0.60 -12.56
CA ASN A 82 -18.74 -0.02 -13.14
C ASN A 82 -19.99 -0.61 -12.49
N GLU A 83 -21.17 -0.09 -12.84
CA GLU A 83 -22.46 -0.51 -12.28
C GLU A 83 -22.74 -2.03 -12.40
N ASN A 84 -22.16 -2.70 -13.40
CA ASN A 84 -22.42 -4.09 -13.74
C ASN A 84 -21.29 -5.06 -13.37
N GLN A 85 -20.21 -4.57 -12.77
CA GLN A 85 -19.07 -5.40 -12.35
C GLN A 85 -19.07 -5.73 -10.86
N ASN A 86 -18.42 -6.85 -10.53
CA ASN A 86 -18.15 -7.25 -9.16
C ASN A 86 -17.28 -6.22 -8.43
N ILE A 87 -17.33 -6.28 -7.10
CA ILE A 87 -16.45 -5.49 -6.24
C ILE A 87 -15.00 -5.92 -6.48
N VAL A 88 -14.14 -4.94 -6.74
CA VAL A 88 -12.69 -5.11 -6.74
C VAL A 88 -12.12 -4.63 -5.40
N HIS A 89 -11.10 -5.35 -4.94
CA HIS A 89 -10.49 -5.16 -3.64
C HIS A 89 -9.17 -4.41 -3.76
N VAL A 90 -8.72 -3.82 -2.65
CA VAL A 90 -7.42 -3.17 -2.60
C VAL A 90 -6.35 -4.22 -2.35
N ASP A 91 -5.46 -4.42 -3.32
CA ASP A 91 -4.27 -5.25 -3.17
C ASP A 91 -3.20 -4.50 -2.38
N ASN A 92 -2.77 -5.04 -1.23
CA ASN A 92 -1.78 -4.37 -0.38
C ASN A 92 -0.40 -4.22 -1.06
N CYS A 93 -0.05 -5.09 -2.02
CA CYS A 93 1.22 -4.98 -2.74
C CYS A 93 1.21 -3.79 -3.69
N SER A 94 0.16 -3.70 -4.50
CA SER A 94 -0.12 -2.58 -5.38
C SER A 94 -0.23 -1.29 -4.57
N MET A 95 -0.98 -1.30 -3.46
CA MET A 95 -1.11 -0.12 -2.60
C MET A 95 0.24 0.35 -2.05
N ARG A 96 1.11 -0.55 -1.58
CA ARG A 96 2.47 -0.19 -1.12
C ARG A 96 3.28 0.47 -2.24
N GLU A 97 3.22 -0.08 -3.45
CA GLU A 97 3.90 0.49 -4.62
C GLU A 97 3.40 1.90 -4.92
N TYR A 98 2.07 2.10 -4.93
CA TYR A 98 1.46 3.41 -5.13
C TYR A 98 1.83 4.41 -4.04
N CYS A 99 1.76 3.99 -2.77
CA CYS A 99 2.19 4.81 -1.64
C CYS A 99 3.65 5.25 -1.79
N THR A 100 4.55 4.33 -2.13
CA THR A 100 5.98 4.64 -2.31
C THR A 100 6.19 5.59 -3.49
N ALA A 101 5.47 5.37 -4.60
CA ALA A 101 5.56 6.19 -5.81
C ALA A 101 5.12 7.66 -5.58
N VAL A 102 4.25 7.91 -4.60
CA VAL A 102 3.80 9.26 -4.22
C VAL A 102 4.47 9.80 -2.94
N GLY A 103 5.53 9.14 -2.46
CA GLY A 103 6.41 9.67 -1.42
C GLY A 103 6.17 9.16 0.01
N ALA A 104 5.40 8.07 0.20
CA ALA A 104 5.35 7.38 1.48
C ALA A 104 6.76 6.86 1.85
N THR A 105 7.09 6.96 3.13
CA THR A 105 8.39 6.48 3.67
C THR A 105 8.24 5.23 4.54
N GLY A 106 7.00 4.82 4.83
CA GLY A 106 6.72 3.56 5.49
C GLY A 106 7.08 2.38 4.60
N ALA A 107 7.52 1.29 5.21
CA ALA A 107 7.90 0.07 4.48
C ALA A 107 6.69 -0.68 3.91
N ASP A 108 5.47 -0.38 4.36
CA ASP A 108 4.23 -1.01 3.90
C ASP A 108 3.03 -0.06 3.98
N SER A 109 1.93 -0.40 3.30
CA SER A 109 0.62 0.17 3.61
C SER A 109 0.01 -0.49 4.84
N TRP A 110 -0.92 0.21 5.49
CA TRP A 110 -1.74 -0.38 6.53
C TRP A 110 -3.11 -0.69 5.94
N CYS A 111 -3.52 -1.96 6.01
CA CYS A 111 -4.80 -2.41 5.49
C CYS A 111 -5.66 -3.09 6.55
N LYS A 112 -6.99 -3.01 6.37
CA LYS A 112 -8.01 -3.69 7.19
C LYS A 112 -9.07 -4.33 6.32
N ASP A 113 -9.90 -5.15 6.96
CA ASP A 113 -11.00 -5.86 6.32
C ASP A 113 -10.49 -6.80 5.22
N LYS A 114 -9.61 -7.73 5.59
CA LYS A 114 -9.04 -8.72 4.68
C LYS A 114 -10.17 -9.52 4.02
N THR A 115 -10.21 -9.50 2.69
CA THR A 115 -11.31 -10.11 1.92
C THR A 115 -10.92 -11.45 1.31
N PHE A 116 -9.64 -11.67 1.01
CA PHE A 116 -9.11 -12.95 0.55
C PHE A 116 -7.73 -13.24 1.16
N PRO A 117 -7.42 -14.51 1.47
CA PRO A 117 -6.15 -14.95 2.08
C PRO A 117 -4.92 -14.62 1.25
#